data_AF-A0A4Q4CPV9-F1
#
_entry.id   AF-A0A4Q4CPV9-F1
#
_cell.length_a   1.000
_cell.length_b   1.000
_cell.length_c   1.000
_cell.angle_alpha   90.00
_cell.angle_beta   90.00
_cell.angle_gamma   90.00
#
_symmetry.space_group_name_H-M   'P 1'
#
loop_
_entity.id
_entity.type
_entity.pdbx_description
1 polymer ?
#
loop_
_entity_poly.entity_id
_entity_poly.type
_entity_poly.pdbx_seq_one_letter_code
_entity_poly.pdbx_strand_id
1 'polypeptide(L)' 'MIGALAALLTCQLAGEVVARALHLPVPGPVIGMVLLFVALLLRGREAPPALDATADALLGNLGLLFVPAGVGVVLYL' A
#
# COMPACT_ATOMS: atom_id res chain seq x y z
N MET A 1 15.71 -2.36 0.14
CA MET A 1 14.51 -2.42 1.01
C MET A 1 13.92 -1.05 1.27
N ILE A 2 14.64 -0.08 1.86
CA ILE A 2 14.08 1.26 2.18
C ILE A 2 13.46 1.96 0.96
N GLY A 3 14.13 1.96 -0.20
CA GLY A 3 13.57 2.58 -1.41
C GLY A 3 12.29 1.93 -1.93
N ALA A 4 12.16 0.60 -1.78
CA ALA A 4 10.94 -0.12 -2.13
C ALA A 4 9.80 0.19 -1.15
N LEU A 5 10.10 0.19 0.14
CA LEU A 5 9.14 0.54 1.20
C LEU A 5 8.67 1.99 1.06
N ALA A 6 9.57 2.92 0.76
CA ALA A 6 9.24 4.31 0.46
C ALA A 6 8.35 4.43 -0.78
N ALA A 7 8.62 3.68 -1.85
CA ALA A 7 7.79 3.67 -3.05
C ALA A 7 6.36 3.16 -2.75
N LEU A 8 6.24 2.06 -1.99
CA LEU A 8 4.95 1.52 -1.56
C LEU A 8 4.17 2.54 -0.71
N LEU A 9 4.82 3.12 0.31
CA LEU A 9 4.19 4.11 1.21
C LEU A 9 3.83 5.41 0.50
N THR A 10 4.63 5.86 -0.47
CA THR A 10 4.32 7.05 -1.26
C THR A 10 3.10 6.84 -2.14
N CYS A 11 2.99 5.67 -2.79
CA CYS A 11 1.80 5.32 -3.57
C CYS A 11 0.57 5.17 -2.68
N GLN A 12 0.71 4.51 -1.52
CA GLN A 12 -0.34 4.40 -0.50
C GLN A 12 -0.84 5.78 -0.05
N LEU A 13 0.08 6.69 0.28
CA LEU A 13 -0.26 8.04 0.73
C LEU A 13 -0.95 8.83 -0.39
N ALA A 14 -0.45 8.74 -1.63
CA ALA A 14 -1.10 9.36 -2.78
C ALA A 14 -2.52 8.83 -2.97
N GLY A 15 -2.71 7.51 -2.85
CA GLY A 15 -4.03 6.88 -2.91
C GLY A 15 -4.97 7.35 -1.80
N GLU A 16 -4.47 7.50 -0.57
CA GLU A 16 -5.24 8.04 0.56
C GLU A 16 -5.62 9.51 0.34
N VAL A 17 -4.70 10.34 -0.15
CA VAL A 17 -4.98 11.74 -0.50
C VAL A 17 -6.06 11.81 -1.57
N VAL A 18 -5.98 10.99 -2.61
CA VAL A 18 -7.00 10.90 -3.68
C VAL A 18 -8.34 10.45 -3.11
N ALA A 19 -8.36 9.39 -2.29
CA ALA A 19 -9.58 8.87 -1.66
C ALA A 19 -10.29 9.93 -0.83
N ARG A 20 -9.53 10.66 -0.01
CA ARG A 20 -10.04 11.71 0.89
C ARG A 20 -10.47 12.95 0.12
N ALA A 21 -9.67 13.42 -0.83
CA ALA A 21 -9.95 14.64 -1.58
C ALA A 21 -11.19 14.51 -2.48
N LEU A 22 -11.42 13.33 -3.04
CA LEU A 22 -12.55 13.06 -3.93
C LEU A 22 -13.72 12.36 -3.22
N HIS A 23 -13.61 12.12 -1.91
CA HIS A 23 -14.60 11.40 -1.10
C HIS A 23 -15.02 10.04 -1.68
N LEU A 24 -14.05 9.28 -2.23
CA LEU A 24 -14.34 7.97 -2.81
C LEU A 24 -14.71 6.95 -1.71
N PRO A 25 -15.71 6.08 -1.93
CA PRO A 25 -16.07 4.99 -1.03
C PRO A 25 -15.10 3.81 -1.11
N VAL A 26 -13.84 4.05 -1.46
CA VAL A 26 -12.81 3.03 -1.68
C VAL A 26 -11.61 3.35 -0.78
N PRO A 27 -11.03 2.36 -0.08
CA PRO A 27 -9.86 2.60 0.75
C PRO A 27 -8.68 3.15 -0.05
N GLY A 28 -7.99 4.16 0.49
CA GLY A 28 -6.75 4.69 -0.07
C GLY A 28 -5.69 3.65 -0.45
N PRO A 29 -5.45 2.57 0.34
CA PRO A 29 -4.53 1.50 -0.03
C PRO A 29 -4.84 0.86 -1.39
N VAL A 30 -6.13 0.66 -1.71
CA VAL A 30 -6.55 0.05 -2.98
C VAL A 30 -6.23 0.98 -4.15
N ILE A 31 -6.49 2.27 -3.98
CA ILE A 31 -6.16 3.29 -4.98
C ILE A 31 -4.63 3.40 -5.14
N GLY A 32 -3.88 3.34 -4.06
CA GLY A 32 -2.41 3.34 -4.06
C GLY A 32 -1.82 2.16 -4.84
N MET A 33 -2.41 0.97 -4.73
CA MET A 33 -2.01 -0.19 -5.55
C MET A 33 -2.27 0.03 -7.04
N VAL A 34 -3.41 0.62 -7.41
CA VAL A 34 -3.72 0.96 -8.80
C VAL A 34 -2.73 1.99 -9.35
N LEU A 35 -2.39 3.02 -8.56
CA LEU A 35 -1.39 4.02 -8.92
C LEU A 35 -0.01 3.40 -9.13
N LEU A 36 0.42 2.53 -8.23
CA LEU A 36 1.69 1.80 -8.35
C LEU A 36 1.72 0.93 -9.61
N PHE A 37 0.62 0.22 -9.88
CA PHE A 37 0.50 -0.62 -11.07
C PHE A 37 0.61 0.21 -12.36
N VAL A 38 -0.12 1.32 -12.46
CA VAL A 38 -0.04 2.25 -13.60
C VAL A 38 1.39 2.82 -13.74
N ALA A 39 2.03 3.20 -12.64
CA ALA A 39 3.41 3.70 -12.66
C ALA A 39 4.40 2.64 -13.19
N LEU A 40 4.23 1.37 -12.82
CA LEU A 40 5.04 0.26 -13.34
C LEU A 40 4.76 0.00 -14.82
N LEU A 41 3.49 0.05 -15.26
CA LEU A 41 3.12 -0.07 -16.66
C LEU A 41 3.76 1.03 -17.51
N LEU A 42 3.67 2.29 -17.07
CA LEU A 42 4.29 3.43 -17.76
C LEU A 42 5.82 3.33 -17.80
N ARG A 43 6.43 2.69 -16.79
CA ARG A 43 7.88 2.43 -16.78
C ARG A 43 8.30 1.40 -17.82
N GLY A 44 7.38 0.53 -18.27
CA GLY A 44 7.64 -0.50 -19.29
C GLY A 44 8.71 -1.53 -18.91
N ARG A 45 9.05 -1.64 -17.62
CA ARG A 45 10.09 -2.54 -17.10
C ARG A 45 9.52 -3.33 -15.93
N GLU A 46 10.03 -4.56 -15.78
CA GLU A 46 9.74 -5.43 -14.64
C GLU A 46 9.91 -4.70 -13.31
N ALA A 47 9.12 -5.07 -12.31
CA ALA A 47 9.22 -4.52 -10.98
C ALA A 47 10.66 -4.69 -10.45
N PRO A 48 11.23 -3.70 -9.73
CA PRO A 48 12.54 -3.88 -9.13
C PRO A 48 12.51 -5.10 -8.19
N PRO A 49 13.52 -5.98 -8.18
CA PRO A 49 13.55 -7.16 -7.30
C PRO A 49 13.38 -6.79 -5.82
N ALA A 50 13.89 -5.61 -5.44
CA ALA A 50 13.72 -5.09 -4.09
C ALA A 50 12.27 -4.71 -3.75
N LEU A 51 11.47 -4.30 -4.73
CA LEU A 51 10.04 -4.01 -4.55
C LEU A 51 9.27 -5.30 -4.30
N ASP A 52 9.56 -6.31 -5.11
CA ASP A 52 8.94 -7.64 -5.02
C ASP A 52 9.23 -8.30 -3.66
N ALA A 53 10.50 -8.40 -3.29
CA ALA A 53 10.91 -8.95 -1.99
C ALA A 53 10.34 -8.17 -0.78
N THR A 54 10.15 -6.86 -0.91
CA THR A 54 9.54 -6.05 0.17
C THR A 54 8.03 -6.29 0.25
N ALA A 55 7.35 -6.41 -0.89
CA ALA A 55 5.94 -6.75 -0.95
C ALA A 55 5.69 -8.15 -0.35
N ASP A 56 6.48 -9.16 -0.73
CA ASP A 56 6.39 -10.51 -0.18
C ASP A 56 6.64 -10.55 1.33
N ALA A 57 7.65 -9.81 1.80
CA ALA A 57 7.92 -9.71 3.24
C ALA A 57 6.73 -9.09 4.00
N LEU A 58 6.08 -8.06 3.45
CA LEU A 58 4.89 -7.45 4.04
C LEU A 58 3.69 -8.41 4.01
N LEU A 59 3.47 -9.08 2.87
CA LEU A 59 2.40 -10.08 2.70
C LEU A 59 2.55 -11.24 3.69
N GLY A 60 3.76 -11.78 3.83
CA GLY A 60 4.06 -12.86 4.79
C GLY A 60 3.89 -12.46 6.25
N ASN A 61 3.92 -11.16 6.56
CA ASN A 61 3.72 -10.61 7.92
C ASN A 61 2.38 -9.87 8.08
N LEU A 62 1.45 -9.96 7.11
CA LEU A 62 0.18 -9.22 7.17
C LEU A 62 -0.63 -9.51 8.43
N GLY A 63 -0.58 -10.74 8.95
CA GLY A 63 -1.24 -11.09 10.21
C GLY A 63 -0.82 -10.19 11.36
N LEU A 64 0.48 -9.87 11.47
CA LEU A 64 1.00 -8.95 12.48
C LEU A 64 0.58 -7.50 12.24
N LEU A 65 0.33 -7.10 10.99
CA LEU A 65 -0.13 -5.75 10.64
C LEU A 65 -1.64 -5.57 10.90
N PHE A 66 -2.43 -6.64 10.80
CA PHE A 66 -3.88 -6.60 11.04
C PHE A 66 -4.27 -6.78 12.51
N VAL A 67 -3.48 -7.49 13.31
CA VAL A 67 -3.78 -7.70 14.74
C VAL A 67 -3.93 -6.37 15.51
N PRO A 68 -3.00 -5.40 15.42
CA PRO A 68 -3.14 -4.11 16.12
C PRO A 68 -4.36 -3.32 15.65
N ALA A 69 -4.64 -3.33 14.35
CA ALA A 69 -5.81 -2.65 13.78
C ALA A 69 -7.12 -3.28 14.30
N GLY A 70 -7.20 -4.62 14.34
CA GLY A 70 -8.35 -5.35 14.87
C GLY A 70 -8.57 -5.10 16.36
N VAL A 71 -7.50 -5.14 17.17
CA VAL A 71 -7.57 -4.85 18.61
C VAL A 71 -8.02 -3.41 18.87
N GLY A 72 -7.52 -2.44 18.10
CA GLY A 72 -7.94 -1.04 18.20
C GLY A 72 -9.44 -0.84 17.93
N VAL A 73 -9.98 -1.54 16.93
CA VAL A 73 -11.41 -1.51 16.61
C VAL A 73 -12.25 -2.14 17.74
N VAL A 74 -11.84 -3.27 18.30
CA VAL A 74 -12.57 -3.95 19.40
C VAL A 74 -12.53 -3.15 20.71
N LEU A 75 -11.48 -2.38 20.97
CA LEU A 75 -11.36 -1.56 22.17
C LEU A 75 -12.13 -0.23 22.12
N TYR A 76 -12.43 0.28 20.93
CA TYR A 76 -13.04 1.60 20.72
C TYR A 76 -14.42 1.58 20.04
N LEU A 77 -14.96 0.39 19.76
CA LEU A 77 -16.37 0.14 19.42
C LEU A 77 -17.12 -0.42 20.63
#